data_AF-A0A2M7QZF5-F1
#
_entry.id   AF-A0A2M7QZF5-F1
#
_cell.length_a   1.000
_cell.length_b   1.000
_cell.length_c   1.000
_cell.angle_alpha   90.00
_cell.angle_beta   90.00
_cell.angle_gamma   90.00
#
_symmetry.space_group_name_H-M   'P 1'
#
loop_
_entity.id
_entity.type
_entity.pdbx_description
1 polymer ?
#
loop_
_entity_poly.entity_id
_entity_poly.type
_entity_poly.pdbx_seq_one_letter_code
_entity_poly.pdbx_strand_id
1 'polypeptide(L)'
;MTREWKFFIQDIYDAIQYIKEFVGEMKRKEFLADEKTRSAVAFKIENIGEASKNIPKEIKTKYKDLPWTDMARMRDKITHFYFGINYKVVWSVVKKELPVIEPAIAKILNDLKESKKKKK
;
A
#
# COMPACT_ATOMS: atom_id res chain seq x y z
N MET A 1 6.91 -23.05 0.85
CA MET A 1 5.45 -22.89 0.68
C MET A 1 5.20 -21.58 -0.05
N THR A 2 4.54 -21.62 -1.21
CA THR A 2 4.20 -20.40 -1.96
C THR A 2 2.95 -19.78 -1.35
N ARG A 3 3.03 -18.55 -0.84
CA ARG A 3 1.87 -17.84 -0.29
C ARG A 3 0.88 -17.51 -1.39
N GLU A 4 -0.42 -17.75 -1.16
CA GLU A 4 -1.45 -17.38 -2.13
C GLU A 4 -1.52 -15.85 -2.33
N TRP A 5 -1.68 -15.41 -3.58
CA TRP A 5 -1.69 -14.00 -3.93
C TRP A 5 -2.77 -13.16 -3.23
N LYS A 6 -3.88 -13.79 -2.85
CA LYS A 6 -5.00 -13.16 -2.14
C LYS A 6 -4.55 -12.57 -0.80
N PHE A 7 -3.57 -13.19 -0.14
CA PHE A 7 -3.03 -12.69 1.12
C PHE A 7 -2.17 -11.44 0.91
N PHE A 8 -1.50 -11.28 -0.23
CA PHE A 8 -0.79 -10.03 -0.54
C PHE A 8 -1.77 -8.87 -0.78
N ILE A 9 -2.94 -9.12 -1.37
CA ILE A 9 -3.99 -8.08 -1.47
C ILE A 9 -4.47 -7.67 -0.08
N GLN A 10 -4.64 -8.63 0.83
CA GLN A 10 -5.00 -8.34 2.22
C GLN A 10 -3.90 -7.52 2.91
N ASP A 11 -2.63 -7.87 2.75
CA ASP A 11 -1.52 -7.10 3.32
C ASP A 11 -1.48 -5.66 2.84
N ILE A 12 -1.73 -5.43 1.54
CA ILE A 12 -1.79 -4.08 0.97
C ILE A 12 -2.91 -3.30 1.66
N TYR A 13 -4.09 -3.90 1.78
CA TYR A 13 -5.23 -3.27 2.44
C TYR A 13 -4.94 -2.94 3.90
N ASP A 14 -4.43 -3.91 4.67
CA ASP A 14 -4.12 -3.76 6.09
C ASP A 14 -3.03 -2.71 6.30
N ALA A 15 -1.98 -2.70 5.46
CA ALA A 15 -0.95 -1.68 5.49
C ALA A 15 -1.52 -0.27 5.28
N ILE A 16 -2.47 -0.10 4.35
CA ILE A 16 -3.17 1.17 4.15
C ILE A 16 -3.97 1.56 5.40
N GLN A 17 -4.69 0.62 6.02
CA GLN A 17 -5.45 0.91 7.24
C GLN A 17 -4.54 1.34 8.40
N TYR A 18 -3.44 0.62 8.62
CA TYR A 18 -2.46 1.01 9.64
C TYR A 18 -1.87 2.39 9.37
N ILE A 19 -1.57 2.73 8.11
CA ILE A 19 -1.09 4.08 7.76
C ILE A 19 -2.14 5.14 8.14
N LYS A 20 -3.42 4.90 7.86
CA LYS A 20 -4.52 5.81 8.21
C LYS A 20 -4.65 5.97 9.72
N GLU A 21 -4.52 4.88 10.47
CA GLU A 21 -4.55 4.89 11.94
C GLU A 21 -3.38 5.67 12.53
N PHE A 22 -2.15 5.41 12.06
CA PHE A 22 -0.95 6.08 12.57
C PHE A 22 -0.96 7.59 12.28
N VAL A 23 -1.45 7.98 11.10
CA VAL A 23 -1.50 9.38 10.70
C VAL A 23 -2.69 10.10 11.32
N GLY A 24 -3.83 9.43 11.46
CA GLY A 24 -5.08 10.04 11.96
C GLY A 24 -5.36 11.39 11.31
N GLU A 25 -5.54 12.41 12.14
CA GLU A 25 -5.80 13.80 11.74
C GLU A 25 -4.53 14.67 11.66
N MET A 26 -3.34 14.08 11.79
CA MET A 26 -2.09 14.82 11.75
C MET A 26 -1.99 15.71 10.51
N LYS A 27 -1.45 16.91 10.71
CA LYS A 27 -1.00 17.81 9.67
C LYS A 27 0.42 17.45 9.28
N ARG A 28 0.84 17.89 8.09
CA ARG A 28 2.17 17.61 7.54
C ARG A 28 3.31 17.97 8.51
N LYS A 29 3.21 19.10 9.22
CA LYS A 29 4.25 19.53 10.15
C LYS A 29 4.40 18.57 11.34
N GLU A 30 3.28 18.09 11.89
CA GLU A 30 3.25 17.13 13.00
C GLU A 30 3.83 15.79 12.55
N PHE A 31 3.41 15.29 11.39
CA PHE A 31 3.95 14.06 10.81
C PHE A 31 5.47 14.12 10.56
N LEU A 32 5.99 15.26 10.08
CA LEU A 32 7.43 15.41 9.82
C LEU A 32 8.25 15.53 11.12
N ALA A 33 7.63 15.98 12.22
CA ALA A 33 8.28 16.10 13.52
C ALA A 33 8.24 14.79 14.33
N ASP A 34 7.26 13.92 14.08
CA ASP A 34 7.13 12.63 14.76
C ASP A 34 7.93 11.53 14.03
N GLU A 35 9.12 11.22 14.55
CA GLU A 35 10.00 10.16 14.03
C GLU A 35 9.35 8.78 14.03
N LYS A 36 8.67 8.42 15.12
CA LYS A 36 8.05 7.11 15.25
C LYS A 36 6.98 6.93 14.17
N THR A 37 6.10 7.91 14.01
CA THR A 37 5.01 7.83 13.04
C THR A 37 5.53 7.83 11.61
N ARG A 38 6.48 8.70 11.26
CA ARG A 38 7.02 8.73 9.89
C ARG A 38 7.76 7.44 9.52
N SER A 39 8.52 6.87 10.46
CA SER A 39 9.24 5.60 10.26
C SER A 39 8.27 4.42 10.12
N ALA A 40 7.24 4.35 10.95
CA ALA A 40 6.20 3.31 10.85
C ALA A 40 5.43 3.38 9.51
N VAL A 41 5.07 4.59 9.07
CA VAL A 41 4.39 4.80 7.78
C VAL A 41 5.29 4.42 6.61
N ALA A 42 6.57 4.79 6.63
CA ALA A 42 7.51 4.40 5.58
C ALA A 42 7.63 2.88 5.46
N PHE A 43 7.75 2.17 6.58
CA PHE A 43 7.77 0.71 6.58
C PHE A 43 6.49 0.08 6.00
N LYS A 44 5.30 0.62 6.33
CA LYS A 44 4.05 0.14 5.73
C LYS A 44 3.97 0.40 4.23
N ILE A 45 4.52 1.50 3.73
CA ILE A 45 4.63 1.79 2.29
C ILE A 45 5.56 0.78 1.60
N GLU A 46 6.68 0.40 2.23
CA GLU A 46 7.55 -0.65 1.70
C GLU A 46 6.83 -2.00 1.61
N ASN A 47 6.05 -2.37 2.64
CA ASN A 47 5.25 -3.59 2.63
C ASN A 47 4.21 -3.61 1.49
N ILE A 48 3.56 -2.47 1.20
CA ILE A 48 2.65 -2.35 0.05
C ILE A 48 3.39 -2.66 -1.25
N GLY A 49 4.60 -2.11 -1.42
CA GLY A 49 5.40 -2.36 -2.62
C GLY A 49 5.83 -3.82 -2.75
N GLU A 50 6.27 -4.44 -1.66
CA GLU A 50 6.68 -5.83 -1.66
C GLU A 50 5.51 -6.78 -1.94
N ALA A 51 4.35 -6.56 -1.30
CA ALA A 51 3.14 -7.33 -1.59
C ALA A 51 2.69 -7.17 -3.05
N SER A 52 2.80 -5.96 -3.62
CA SER A 52 2.43 -5.67 -5.01
C SER A 52 3.30 -6.40 -6.04
N LYS A 53 4.59 -6.62 -5.75
CA LYS A 53 5.49 -7.42 -6.60
C LYS A 53 5.02 -8.86 -6.72
N ASN A 54 4.54 -9.43 -5.61
CA ASN A 54 4.11 -10.82 -5.52
C ASN A 54 2.72 -11.09 -6.12
N ILE A 55 2.02 -10.07 -6.63
CA ILE A 55 0.76 -10.26 -7.36
C ILE A 55 1.02 -10.80 -8.78
N PRO A 56 0.38 -11.92 -9.19
CA PRO A 56 0.53 -12.50 -10.53
C PRO A 56 0.08 -11.57 -11.65
N LYS A 57 0.64 -11.76 -12.85
CA LYS A 57 0.36 -10.92 -14.02
C LYS A 57 -1.10 -10.98 -14.44
N GLU A 58 -1.74 -12.13 -14.30
CA GLU A 58 -3.15 -12.36 -14.64
C GLU A 58 -4.06 -11.49 -13.78
N ILE A 59 -3.74 -11.38 -12.48
CA ILE A 59 -4.49 -10.53 -11.54
C ILE A 59 -4.22 -9.06 -11.81
N LYS A 60 -2.96 -8.68 -12.08
CA LYS A 60 -2.60 -7.30 -12.48
C LYS A 60 -3.35 -6.86 -13.74
N THR A 61 -3.49 -7.77 -14.71
CA THR A 61 -4.21 -7.53 -15.97
C THR A 61 -5.71 -7.40 -15.74
N LYS A 62 -6.29 -8.25 -14.87
CA LYS A 62 -7.70 -8.18 -14.49
C LYS A 62 -8.06 -6.84 -13.82
N TYR A 63 -7.18 -6.33 -12.96
CA TYR A 63 -7.37 -5.08 -12.22
C TYR A 63 -6.39 -4.00 -12.72
N LYS A 64 -6.43 -3.69 -14.02
CA LYS A 64 -5.50 -2.77 -14.70
C LYS A 64 -5.60 -1.30 -14.26
N ASP A 65 -6.68 -0.93 -13.58
CA ASP A 65 -6.91 0.43 -13.10
C ASP A 65 -5.98 0.79 -11.92
N LEU A 66 -5.37 -0.22 -11.28
CA LEU A 66 -4.37 -0.03 -10.25
C LEU A 66 -2.98 0.18 -10.85
N PRO A 67 -2.20 1.14 -10.35
CA PRO A 67 -0.84 1.40 -10.82
C PRO A 67 0.15 0.40 -10.20
N TRP A 68 0.01 -0.90 -10.53
CA TRP A 68 0.78 -1.99 -9.92
C TRP A 68 2.29 -1.80 -9.98
N THR A 69 2.78 -1.27 -11.10
CA THR A 69 4.21 -0.99 -11.29
C THR A 69 4.69 0.09 -10.33
N ASP A 70 3.91 1.17 -10.15
CA ASP A 70 4.28 2.26 -9.24
C ASP A 70 4.17 1.82 -7.78
N MET A 71 3.15 1.01 -7.45
CA MET A 71 3.03 0.40 -6.14
C MET A 71 4.26 -0.47 -5.83
N ALA A 72 4.66 -1.35 -6.75
CA ALA A 72 5.85 -2.19 -6.60
C ALA A 72 7.15 -1.39 -6.43
N ARG A 73 7.20 -0.15 -6.93
CA ARG A 73 8.34 0.78 -6.83
C ARG A 73 8.21 1.77 -5.69
N MET A 74 7.26 1.58 -4.76
CA MET A 74 7.08 2.49 -3.62
C MET A 74 8.34 2.67 -2.78
N ARG A 75 9.12 1.60 -2.56
CA ARG A 75 10.41 1.67 -1.85
C ARG A 75 11.40 2.58 -2.57
N ASP A 76 11.56 2.40 -3.87
CA ASP A 76 12.46 3.21 -4.71
C ASP A 76 12.00 4.67 -4.75
N LYS A 77 10.69 4.90 -4.65
CA LYS A 77 10.08 6.23 -4.66
C LYS A 77 10.33 7.02 -3.37
N ILE A 78 10.30 6.34 -2.22
CA ILE A 78 10.51 7.00 -0.92
C ILE A 78 11.97 7.08 -0.50
N THR A 79 12.86 6.25 -1.07
CA THR A 79 14.30 6.29 -0.78
C THR A 79 15.02 7.25 -1.72
N HIS A 80 15.92 8.08 -1.18
CA HIS A 80 16.82 8.90 -1.98
C HIS A 80 18.20 8.23 -1.99
N PHE A 81 18.79 8.07 -3.19
CA PHE A 81 19.98 7.26 -3.49
C PHE A 81 21.22 7.48 -2.60
N TYR A 82 21.27 8.52 -1.77
CA TYR A 82 22.43 8.84 -0.93
C TYR A 82 22.12 9.31 0.51
N PHE A 83 20.85 9.50 0.91
CA PHE A 83 20.52 10.19 2.18
C PHE A 83 19.35 9.62 2.99
N GLY A 84 18.83 8.44 2.65
CA GLY A 84 17.73 7.80 3.38
C GLY A 84 16.34 8.18 2.87
N ILE A 85 15.33 8.07 3.72
CA ILE A 85 13.90 8.19 3.33
C ILE A 85 13.49 9.67 3.20
N ASN A 86 12.90 10.03 2.06
CA ASN A 86 12.30 11.34 1.84
C ASN A 86 10.87 11.38 2.41
N TYR A 87 10.74 11.82 3.65
CA TYR A 87 9.45 11.88 4.34
C TYR A 87 8.46 12.91 3.75
N LYS A 88 8.91 13.85 2.93
CA LYS A 88 8.01 14.71 2.15
C LYS A 88 7.31 13.92 1.04
N VAL A 89 8.01 12.97 0.43
CA VAL A 89 7.44 12.06 -0.58
C VAL A 89 6.52 11.05 0.10
N VAL A 90 6.94 10.47 1.23
CA VAL A 90 6.09 9.60 2.07
C VAL A 90 4.75 10.27 2.35
N TRP A 91 4.77 11.52 2.84
CA TRP A 91 3.55 12.28 3.08
C TRP A 91 2.67 12.47 1.84
N SER A 92 3.29 12.69 0.68
CA SER A 92 2.56 12.80 -0.60
C SER A 92 1.87 11.49 -0.96
N VAL A 93 2.55 10.35 -0.81
CA VAL A 93 1.96 9.03 -1.05
C VAL A 93 0.73 8.84 -0.17
N VAL A 94 0.86 9.12 1.14
CA VAL A 94 -0.25 9.00 2.11
C VAL A 94 -1.47 9.84 1.71
N LYS A 95 -1.27 11.10 1.32
CA LYS A 95 -2.39 12.02 1.08
C LYS A 95 -2.92 12.04 -0.35
N LYS A 96 -2.17 11.55 -1.34
CA LYS A 96 -2.55 11.61 -2.75
C LYS A 96 -2.74 10.25 -3.41
N GLU A 97 -1.90 9.27 -3.09
CA GLU A 97 -1.87 7.99 -3.81
C GLU A 97 -2.70 6.92 -3.10
N LEU A 98 -2.51 6.76 -1.79
CA LEU A 98 -3.26 5.76 -1.02
C LEU A 98 -4.79 5.95 -1.09
N PRO A 99 -5.35 7.17 -1.06
CA PRO A 99 -6.81 7.37 -1.20
C PRO A 99 -7.36 6.91 -2.56
N VAL A 100 -6.53 6.87 -3.61
CA VAL A 100 -6.92 6.39 -4.94
C VAL A 100 -6.77 4.86 -5.04
N ILE A 101 -5.77 4.30 -4.38
CA ILE A 101 -5.46 2.86 -4.39
C ILE A 101 -6.44 2.06 -3.50
N GLU A 102 -6.76 2.59 -2.31
CA GLU A 102 -7.56 1.90 -1.28
C GLU A 102 -8.90 1.35 -1.80
N PRO A 103 -9.74 2.11 -2.52
CA PRO A 103 -11.04 1.62 -2.97
C PRO A 103 -10.92 0.46 -3.96
N ALA A 104 -9.91 0.50 -4.83
CA ALA A 104 -9.67 -0.55 -5.80
C ALA A 104 -9.15 -1.83 -5.13
N ILE A 105 -8.28 -1.73 -4.12
CA ILE A 105 -7.85 -2.89 -3.32
C ILE A 105 -9.04 -3.49 -2.55
N ALA A 106 -9.87 -2.65 -1.93
CA ALA A 106 -11.07 -3.10 -1.22
C ALA A 106 -12.05 -3.84 -2.15
N LYS A 107 -12.21 -3.36 -3.40
CA LYS A 107 -13.01 -4.04 -4.42
C LYS A 107 -12.50 -5.45 -4.72
N ILE A 108 -11.18 -5.62 -4.88
CA ILE A 108 -10.58 -6.96 -5.11
C ILE A 108 -10.91 -7.91 -3.95
N LEU A 109 -10.80 -7.44 -2.69
CA LEU A 109 -11.14 -8.24 -1.52
C LEU A 109 -12.63 -8.63 -1.49
N ASN A 110 -13.52 -7.73 -1.92
CA ASN A 110 -14.95 -8.03 -2.01
C ASN A 110 -15.25 -9.06 -3.09
N ASP A 111 -14.68 -8.95 -4.30
CA ASP A 111 -14.80 -9.95 -5.37
C ASP A 111 -14.34 -11.36 -4.89
N LEU A 112 -13.28 -11.39 -4.08
CA LEU A 112 -12.75 -12.62 -3.48
C LEU A 112 -13.72 -13.22 -2.43
N LYS A 113 -14.46 -12.40 -1.69
CA LYS A 113 -15.48 -12.87 -0.75
C LYS A 113 -16.72 -13.40 -1.50
N GLU A 114 -17.16 -12.72 -2.55
CA GLU A 114 -18.32 -13.15 -3.35
C GLU A 114 -18.06 -14.45 -4.11
N SER A 115 -16.87 -14.62 -4.67
CA SER A 115 -16.49 -15.87 -5.33
C SER A 115 -16.40 -17.07 -4.37
N LYS A 116 -16.12 -16.84 -3.08
CA LYS A 116 -16.21 -17.88 -2.03
C LYS A 116 -17.67 -18.22 -1.68
N LYS A 117 -18.57 -17.24 -1.67
CA LYS A 117 -20.01 -17.45 -1.39
C LYS A 117 -20.70 -18.23 -2.50
N LYS A 118 -20.36 -18.00 -3.77
CA LYS A 118 -20.93 -18.74 -4.93
C LYS A 118 -20.44 -20.18 -5.07
N LYS A 119 -19.41 -20.58 -4.32
CA LYS A 119 -18.84 -21.94 -4.29
C LYS A 119 -19.26 -22.75 -3.06
N LYS A 120 -20.05 -22.15 -2.17
CA LYS A 120 -20.75 -22.81 -1.07
C LYS A 120 -22.20 -22.98 -1.45
#